data_AF-A0A3N7GVX5-F1
#
_entry.id   AF-A0A3N7GVX5-F1
#
_cell.length_a   1.000
_cell.length_b   1.000
_cell.length_c   1.000
_cell.angle_alpha   90.00
_cell.angle_beta   90.00
_cell.angle_gamma   90.00
#
_symmetry.space_group_name_H-M   'P 1'
#
loop_
_entity.id
_entity.type
_entity.pdbx_description
1 polymer ?
#
loop_
_entity_poly.entity_id
_entity_poly.type
_entity_poly.pdbx_seq_one_letter_code
_entity_poly.pdbx_strand_id
1 'polypeptide(L)'
;SNDISDPQMVAGVIKSMLDGLKSVGATKGVIANIPNVTAIPYFTTVPAMPIAGLTTQQISDLASGYAAYNAGLAQARAGNLISDAEYQSRRIEFKATVANGAVIEDKDLTNLSALGIPSYRQTTAEDLILLPASTVLKTGGGTKTALADALVLTKKETAKVIAATTAYNAAIAKLAGAYGLALVDANKKMVELNAKGGIQYDGVRYTTTFVTGGAFSLDGVHLTGRGYAIIANEFIKAINNTYGSTLPMVNANQYSGVTFP
;
A
#
# COMPACT_ATOMS: atom_id res chain seq x y z
N SER A 1 0.36 16.02 12.63
CA SER A 1 -0.99 15.50 12.39
C SER A 1 -0.92 13.98 12.40
N ASN A 2 -1.86 13.29 13.04
CA ASN A 2 -2.03 11.84 12.82
C ASN A 2 -3.07 11.69 11.72
N ASP A 3 -2.63 11.46 10.49
CA ASP A 3 -3.51 11.41 9.32
C ASP A 3 -4.33 10.11 9.24
N ILE A 4 -4.16 9.22 10.23
CA ILE A 4 -4.92 7.99 10.39
C ILE A 4 -5.92 8.16 11.53
N SER A 5 -7.19 7.86 11.26
CA SER A 5 -8.26 7.92 12.25
C SER A 5 -7.95 7.11 13.51
N ASP A 6 -8.40 7.58 14.67
CA ASP A 6 -8.21 6.85 15.92
C ASP A 6 -9.04 5.54 15.90
N PRO A 7 -8.44 4.36 16.25
CA PRO A 7 -9.15 3.09 16.28
C PRO A 7 -10.36 3.02 17.21
N GLN A 8 -10.33 3.73 18.35
CA GLN A 8 -11.49 3.76 19.25
C GLN A 8 -12.61 4.61 18.66
N MET A 9 -12.28 5.73 18.02
CA MET A 9 -13.26 6.54 17.30
C MET A 9 -13.92 5.74 16.17
N VAL A 10 -13.15 5.04 15.35
CA VAL A 10 -13.70 4.18 14.27
C VAL A 10 -14.60 3.09 14.85
N ALA A 11 -14.18 2.41 15.91
CA ALA A 11 -15.00 1.40 16.59
C ALA A 11 -16.31 2.00 17.15
N GLY A 12 -16.25 3.20 17.73
CA GLY A 12 -17.42 3.90 18.26
C GLY A 12 -18.41 4.29 17.17
N VAL A 13 -17.93 4.74 16.01
CA VAL A 13 -18.78 5.07 14.85
C VAL A 13 -19.47 3.82 14.30
N ILE A 14 -18.72 2.72 14.10
CA ILE A 14 -19.30 1.45 13.63
C ILE A 14 -20.35 0.96 14.63
N LYS A 15 -20.04 0.98 15.94
CA LYS A 15 -21.00 0.59 16.97
C LYS A 15 -22.28 1.44 16.92
N SER A 16 -22.14 2.75 16.76
CA SER A 16 -23.29 3.67 16.68
C SER A 16 -24.18 3.36 15.48
N MET A 17 -23.59 3.02 14.32
CA MET A 17 -24.35 2.56 13.15
C MET A 17 -25.08 1.24 13.42
N LEU A 18 -24.42 0.27 14.06
CA LEU A 18 -25.04 -1.01 14.43
C LEU A 18 -26.19 -0.85 15.43
N ASP A 19 -26.03 0.02 16.43
CA ASP A 19 -27.10 0.34 17.39
C ASP A 19 -28.31 0.98 16.68
N GLY A 20 -28.07 1.90 15.75
CA GLY A 20 -29.13 2.51 14.93
C GLY A 20 -29.89 1.47 14.11
N LEU A 21 -29.19 0.58 13.41
CA LEU A 21 -29.82 -0.52 12.66
C LEU A 21 -30.64 -1.44 13.56
N LYS A 22 -30.12 -1.76 14.75
CA LYS A 22 -30.85 -2.59 15.73
C LYS A 22 -32.10 -1.90 16.26
N SER A 23 -32.05 -0.58 16.48
CA SER A 23 -33.21 0.20 16.97
C SER A 23 -34.39 0.21 16.02
N VAL A 24 -34.14 0.05 14.70
CA VAL A 24 -35.21 -0.06 13.69
C VAL A 24 -35.62 -1.51 13.40
N GLY A 25 -35.15 -2.46 14.22
CA GLY A 25 -35.56 -3.87 14.18
C GLY A 25 -34.67 -4.78 13.34
N ALA A 26 -33.47 -4.36 12.91
CA ALA A 26 -32.55 -5.28 12.24
C ALA A 26 -32.05 -6.36 13.21
N THR A 27 -32.28 -7.62 12.86
CA THR A 27 -31.90 -8.79 13.68
C THR A 27 -30.78 -9.64 13.06
N LYS A 28 -30.42 -9.38 11.79
CA LYS A 28 -29.37 -10.08 11.05
C LYS A 28 -28.60 -9.07 10.20
N GLY A 29 -27.33 -9.34 9.97
CA GLY A 29 -26.49 -8.52 9.11
C GLY A 29 -25.14 -9.16 8.81
N VAL A 30 -24.35 -8.49 7.99
CA VAL A 30 -23.01 -8.92 7.62
C VAL A 30 -22.09 -7.71 7.70
N ILE A 31 -20.87 -7.92 8.16
CA ILE A 31 -19.83 -6.90 8.24
C ILE A 31 -18.52 -7.49 7.71
N ALA A 32 -17.71 -6.67 7.05
CA ALA A 32 -16.39 -7.07 6.58
C ALA A 32 -15.30 -6.34 7.34
N ASN A 33 -14.19 -7.04 7.58
CA ASN A 33 -12.96 -6.39 7.99
C ASN A 33 -12.25 -5.73 6.79
N ILE A 34 -11.14 -5.06 7.04
CA ILE A 34 -10.40 -4.27 6.06
C ILE A 34 -9.27 -5.13 5.46
N PRO A 35 -9.15 -5.22 4.12
CA PRO A 35 -8.03 -5.91 3.48
C PRO A 35 -6.69 -5.24 3.81
N ASN A 36 -5.57 -5.95 3.60
CA ASN A 36 -4.26 -5.30 3.69
C ASN A 36 -4.10 -4.30 2.55
N VAL A 37 -4.29 -3.01 2.85
CA VAL A 37 -4.27 -1.93 1.87
C VAL A 37 -2.90 -1.72 1.24
N THR A 38 -1.80 -2.05 1.92
CA THR A 38 -0.45 -1.88 1.36
C THR A 38 -0.07 -3.01 0.39
N ALA A 39 -0.94 -4.02 0.25
CA ALA A 39 -0.73 -5.16 -0.62
C ALA A 39 -1.54 -5.10 -1.93
N ILE A 40 -2.21 -3.97 -2.20
CA ILE A 40 -2.94 -3.72 -3.46
C ILE A 40 -1.96 -3.21 -4.54
N PRO A 41 -2.31 -3.34 -5.84
CA PRO A 41 -1.43 -2.94 -6.94
C PRO A 41 -0.95 -1.49 -6.86
N TYR A 42 -1.74 -0.57 -6.30
CA TYR A 42 -1.34 0.83 -6.12
C TYR A 42 0.00 0.99 -5.39
N PHE A 43 0.35 0.11 -4.45
CA PHE A 43 1.61 0.16 -3.71
C PHE A 43 2.66 -0.85 -4.19
N THR A 44 2.25 -1.89 -4.93
CA THR A 44 3.13 -3.03 -5.26
C THR A 44 3.52 -3.09 -6.74
N THR A 45 2.89 -2.28 -7.61
CA THR A 45 3.17 -2.30 -9.06
C THR A 45 4.56 -1.74 -9.38
N VAL A 46 4.95 -0.65 -8.71
CA VAL A 46 6.27 -0.05 -8.92
C VAL A 46 7.26 -0.71 -7.97
N PRO A 47 8.37 -1.28 -8.47
CA PRO A 47 9.38 -1.87 -7.60
C PRO A 47 9.98 -0.84 -6.66
N ALA A 48 10.30 -1.26 -5.43
CA ALA A 48 10.98 -0.42 -4.45
C ALA A 48 12.35 0.11 -4.93
N MET A 49 12.99 -0.61 -5.86
CA MET A 49 14.22 -0.18 -6.55
C MET A 49 13.95 -0.06 -8.05
N PRO A 50 13.32 1.03 -8.51
CA PRO A 50 12.85 1.14 -9.89
C PRO A 50 13.95 1.59 -10.88
N ILE A 51 15.10 2.06 -10.39
CA ILE A 51 16.15 2.65 -11.23
C ILE A 51 17.14 1.58 -11.65
N ALA A 52 17.02 1.08 -12.87
CA ALA A 52 17.90 0.05 -13.44
C ALA A 52 18.45 0.47 -14.81
N GLY A 53 19.49 -0.22 -15.28
CA GLY A 53 20.03 -0.04 -16.63
C GLY A 53 20.79 1.27 -16.84
N LEU A 54 21.31 1.89 -15.78
CA LEU A 54 22.14 3.09 -15.90
C LEU A 54 23.48 2.79 -16.57
N THR A 55 23.89 3.67 -17.49
CA THR A 55 25.22 3.63 -18.10
C THR A 55 26.28 4.22 -17.17
N THR A 56 27.55 3.91 -17.41
CA THR A 56 28.68 4.50 -16.65
C THR A 56 28.68 6.02 -16.70
N GLN A 57 28.33 6.62 -17.84
CA GLN A 57 28.23 8.08 -17.97
C GLN A 57 27.12 8.63 -17.08
N GLN A 58 25.93 8.02 -17.10
CA GLN A 58 24.81 8.46 -16.26
C GLN A 58 25.15 8.37 -14.77
N ILE A 59 25.87 7.33 -14.35
CA ILE A 59 26.34 7.17 -12.97
C ILE A 59 27.32 8.29 -12.61
N SER A 60 28.27 8.60 -13.50
CA SER A 60 29.23 9.70 -13.29
C SER A 60 28.53 11.06 -13.18
N ASP A 61 27.54 11.31 -14.02
CA ASP A 61 26.75 12.55 -14.01
C ASP A 61 25.96 12.68 -12.71
N LEU A 62 25.30 11.60 -12.26
CA LEU A 62 24.55 11.58 -11.00
C LEU A 62 25.47 11.72 -9.78
N ALA A 63 26.62 11.04 -9.78
CA ALA A 63 27.61 11.17 -8.71
C ALA A 63 28.12 12.62 -8.59
N SER A 64 28.37 13.27 -9.73
CA SER A 64 28.76 14.69 -9.78
C SER A 64 27.63 15.59 -9.26
N GLY A 65 26.38 15.32 -9.65
CA GLY A 65 25.21 16.07 -9.19
C GLY A 65 24.99 15.97 -7.67
N TYR A 66 25.26 14.81 -7.06
CA TYR A 66 25.12 14.60 -5.62
C TYR A 66 26.40 14.86 -4.81
N ALA A 67 27.51 15.29 -5.43
CA ALA A 67 28.78 15.48 -4.75
C ALA A 67 28.69 16.51 -3.59
N ALA A 68 28.08 17.68 -3.85
CA ALA A 68 27.88 18.71 -2.83
C ALA A 68 26.95 18.23 -1.70
N TYR A 69 25.87 17.53 -2.05
CA TYR A 69 24.93 16.94 -1.09
C TYR A 69 25.63 15.94 -0.16
N ASN A 70 26.34 14.96 -0.72
CA ASN A 70 27.07 13.93 0.04
C ASN A 70 28.20 14.53 0.89
N ALA A 71 28.87 15.58 0.41
CA ALA A 71 29.88 16.31 1.19
C ALA A 71 29.25 17.06 2.38
N GLY A 72 28.10 17.72 2.16
CA GLY A 72 27.34 18.37 3.23
C GLY A 72 26.91 17.40 4.33
N LEU A 73 26.43 16.21 3.95
CA LEU A 73 26.11 15.14 4.91
C LEU A 73 27.33 14.72 5.75
N ALA A 74 28.52 14.67 5.16
CA ALA A 74 29.74 14.32 5.89
C ALA A 74 30.11 15.39 6.92
N GLN A 75 29.90 16.67 6.60
CA GLN A 75 30.06 17.78 7.56
C GLN A 75 29.03 17.72 8.68
N ALA A 76 27.76 17.43 8.36
CA ALA A 76 26.71 17.25 9.36
C ALA A 76 27.01 16.09 10.32
N ARG A 77 27.54 14.97 9.80
CA ARG A 77 28.01 13.83 10.62
C ARG A 77 29.18 14.24 11.51
N ALA A 78 30.19 14.94 10.97
CA ALA A 78 31.35 15.39 11.74
C ALA A 78 30.98 16.38 12.84
N GLY A 79 29.96 17.20 12.62
CA GLY A 79 29.38 18.11 13.61
C GLY A 79 28.41 17.45 14.59
N ASN A 80 28.24 16.12 14.56
CA ASN A 80 27.27 15.36 15.39
C ASN A 80 25.82 15.81 15.22
N LEU A 81 25.45 16.40 14.09
CA LEU A 81 24.07 16.80 13.80
C LEU A 81 23.21 15.62 13.35
N ILE A 82 23.83 14.57 12.81
CA ILE A 82 23.21 13.31 12.43
C ILE A 82 24.05 12.14 12.92
N SER A 83 23.38 11.01 13.18
CA SER A 83 24.07 9.76 13.51
C SER A 83 24.81 9.18 12.30
N ASP A 84 25.77 8.28 12.53
CA ASP A 84 26.40 7.54 11.43
C ASP A 84 25.38 6.70 10.63
N ALA A 85 24.41 6.09 11.32
CA ALA A 85 23.36 5.33 10.66
C ALA A 85 22.51 6.19 9.71
N GLU A 86 22.15 7.41 10.12
CA GLU A 86 21.43 8.35 9.26
C GLU A 86 22.32 8.88 8.12
N TYR A 87 23.60 9.15 8.40
CA TYR A 87 24.55 9.52 7.35
C TYR A 87 24.61 8.47 6.24
N GLN A 88 24.78 7.18 6.60
CA GLN A 88 24.84 6.11 5.61
C GLN A 88 23.51 5.93 4.86
N SER A 89 22.36 6.08 5.52
CA SER A 89 21.06 5.95 4.84
C SER A 89 20.77 7.10 3.88
N ARG A 90 21.30 8.29 4.14
CA ARG A 90 21.10 9.48 3.31
C ARG A 90 22.06 9.59 2.13
N ARG A 91 23.21 8.90 2.15
CA ARG A 91 24.18 8.94 1.04
C ARG A 91 23.51 8.45 -0.25
N ILE A 92 23.59 9.28 -1.30
CA ILE A 92 23.06 8.94 -2.61
C ILE A 92 24.20 8.37 -3.45
N GLU A 93 24.03 7.12 -3.89
CA GLU A 93 25.00 6.43 -4.74
C GLU A 93 24.27 5.49 -5.69
N PHE A 94 24.51 5.65 -6.99
CA PHE A 94 23.98 4.77 -8.03
C PHE A 94 25.04 3.79 -8.48
N LYS A 95 24.66 2.53 -8.63
CA LYS A 95 25.53 1.43 -9.04
C LYS A 95 25.13 0.90 -10.41
N ALA A 96 26.13 0.56 -11.20
CA ALA A 96 25.94 -0.13 -12.48
C ALA A 96 25.39 -1.53 -12.25
N THR A 97 24.74 -2.08 -13.28
CA THR A 97 24.30 -3.49 -13.38
C THR A 97 23.33 -4.02 -12.30
N VAL A 98 22.95 -3.20 -11.33
CA VAL A 98 21.96 -3.51 -10.29
C VAL A 98 20.80 -2.51 -10.33
N ALA A 99 19.66 -2.93 -9.78
CA ALA A 99 18.56 -2.01 -9.50
C ALA A 99 18.92 -1.13 -8.29
N ASN A 100 18.63 0.16 -8.40
CA ASN A 100 18.89 1.16 -7.39
C ASN A 100 17.57 1.71 -6.84
N GLY A 101 17.59 2.11 -5.57
CA GLY A 101 16.51 2.89 -4.99
C GLY A 101 16.35 4.23 -5.69
N ALA A 102 15.11 4.70 -5.81
CA ALA A 102 14.81 6.05 -6.24
C ALA A 102 15.17 7.03 -5.12
N VAL A 103 15.69 8.21 -5.47
CA VAL A 103 15.87 9.31 -4.51
C VAL A 103 14.49 9.85 -4.13
N ILE A 104 14.23 10.00 -2.83
CA ILE A 104 12.97 10.47 -2.28
C ILE A 104 13.21 11.59 -1.29
N GLU A 105 12.19 12.42 -1.09
CA GLU A 105 12.09 13.25 0.10
C GLU A 105 11.54 12.40 1.25
N ASP A 106 12.25 12.37 2.38
CA ASP A 106 11.80 11.65 3.58
C ASP A 106 11.72 12.62 4.76
N LYS A 107 10.48 12.97 5.14
CA LYS A 107 10.19 13.89 6.25
C LYS A 107 10.58 13.36 7.63
N ASP A 108 10.87 12.07 7.76
CA ASP A 108 11.25 11.45 9.03
C ASP A 108 12.78 11.48 9.28
N LEU A 109 13.56 12.11 8.39
CA LEU A 109 14.99 12.39 8.55
C LEU A 109 15.23 13.64 9.40
N THR A 110 16.43 13.76 9.97
CA THR A 110 16.84 14.97 10.69
C THR A 110 16.87 16.16 9.74
N ASN A 111 16.17 17.23 10.11
CA ASN A 111 16.05 18.43 9.31
C ASN A 111 17.39 19.20 9.26
N LEU A 112 18.01 19.22 8.08
CA LEU A 112 19.26 19.95 7.81
C LEU A 112 19.05 21.15 6.88
N SER A 113 17.82 21.67 6.77
CA SER A 113 17.52 22.82 5.90
C SER A 113 18.32 24.07 6.26
N ALA A 114 18.71 24.23 7.54
CA ALA A 114 19.61 25.29 7.99
C ALA A 114 21.02 25.23 7.37
N LEU A 115 21.43 24.05 6.88
CA LEU A 115 22.67 23.84 6.13
C LEU A 115 22.44 23.82 4.60
N GLY A 116 21.21 24.08 4.14
CA GLY A 116 20.83 23.93 2.73
C GLY A 116 20.80 22.48 2.24
N ILE A 117 20.77 21.50 3.15
CA ILE A 117 20.79 20.07 2.81
C ILE A 117 19.36 19.52 2.88
N PRO A 118 18.74 19.13 1.75
CA PRO A 118 17.41 18.57 1.73
C PRO A 118 17.35 17.18 2.37
N SER A 119 16.18 16.77 2.85
CA SER A 119 15.96 15.46 3.48
C SER A 119 15.83 14.34 2.46
N TYR A 120 16.94 14.04 1.75
CA TYR A 120 16.96 12.99 0.74
C TYR A 120 17.55 11.68 1.24
N ARG A 121 17.04 10.58 0.69
CA ARG A 121 17.68 9.27 0.71
C ARG A 121 17.22 8.45 -0.50
N GLN A 122 17.84 7.31 -0.73
CA GLN A 122 17.29 6.33 -1.66
C GLN A 122 16.25 5.43 -0.98
N THR A 123 15.25 4.98 -1.74
CA THR A 123 14.32 3.94 -1.30
C THR A 123 15.07 2.64 -0.96
N THR A 124 14.52 1.91 -0.01
CA THR A 124 14.92 0.57 0.41
C THR A 124 13.87 -0.44 -0.04
N ALA A 125 14.15 -1.74 0.11
CA ALA A 125 13.17 -2.78 -0.18
C ALA A 125 11.91 -2.73 0.71
N GLU A 126 11.93 -1.93 1.79
CA GLU A 126 10.82 -1.78 2.74
C GLU A 126 9.95 -0.54 2.45
N ASP A 127 10.32 0.26 1.46
CA ASP A 127 9.51 1.39 0.99
C ASP A 127 8.63 0.98 -0.19
N LEU A 128 7.44 1.57 -0.29
CA LEU A 128 6.47 1.31 -1.35
C LEU A 128 6.35 2.56 -2.22
N ILE A 129 6.73 2.45 -3.49
CA ILE A 129 6.57 3.54 -4.46
C ILE A 129 5.16 3.45 -5.05
N LEU A 130 4.41 4.54 -4.98
CA LEU A 130 3.00 4.56 -5.38
C LEU A 130 2.89 4.52 -6.91
N LEU A 131 1.85 3.86 -7.43
CA LEU A 131 1.60 3.69 -8.86
C LEU A 131 1.67 5.01 -9.68
N PRO A 132 1.15 6.16 -9.21
CA PRO A 132 1.28 7.43 -9.93
C PRO A 132 2.73 7.88 -10.16
N ALA A 133 3.67 7.47 -9.31
CA ALA A 133 5.10 7.80 -9.45
C ALA A 133 5.70 7.22 -10.75
N SER A 134 5.06 6.20 -11.35
CA SER A 134 5.48 5.63 -12.64
C SER A 134 5.58 6.66 -13.77
N THR A 135 4.83 7.76 -13.69
CA THR A 135 4.87 8.85 -14.68
C THR A 135 6.14 9.67 -14.57
N VAL A 136 6.50 10.10 -13.35
CA VAL A 136 7.69 10.93 -13.09
C VAL A 136 8.98 10.13 -13.15
N LEU A 137 8.96 8.83 -12.81
CA LEU A 137 10.12 7.94 -12.94
C LEU A 137 10.61 7.86 -14.40
N LYS A 138 9.69 7.89 -15.38
CA LYS A 138 10.03 7.86 -16.82
C LYS A 138 10.73 9.14 -17.30
N THR A 139 10.59 10.25 -16.58
CA THR A 139 11.12 11.57 -16.94
C THR A 139 12.28 12.02 -16.04
N GLY A 140 12.86 11.10 -15.24
CA GLY A 140 14.04 11.37 -14.41
C GLY A 140 13.75 11.63 -12.93
N GLY A 141 12.49 11.53 -12.49
CA GLY A 141 12.14 11.42 -11.08
C GLY A 141 12.82 10.22 -10.43
N GLY A 142 13.20 10.35 -9.16
CA GLY A 142 13.97 9.33 -8.44
C GLY A 142 15.46 9.26 -8.82
N THR A 143 15.95 10.12 -9.73
CA THR A 143 17.38 10.23 -10.07
C THR A 143 17.86 11.67 -10.00
N LYS A 144 17.46 12.53 -10.94
CA LYS A 144 17.87 13.94 -10.97
C LYS A 144 17.02 14.80 -10.04
N THR A 145 15.77 14.40 -9.85
CA THR A 145 14.81 15.05 -8.96
C THR A 145 14.31 13.99 -7.98
N ALA A 146 14.29 14.32 -6.68
CA ALA A 146 13.70 13.44 -5.69
C ALA A 146 12.20 13.23 -5.95
N LEU A 147 11.69 12.04 -5.67
CA LEU A 147 10.25 11.82 -5.59
C LEU A 147 9.72 12.54 -4.35
N ALA A 148 8.65 13.30 -4.52
CA ALA A 148 7.96 13.93 -3.40
C ALA A 148 7.45 12.88 -2.39
N ASP A 149 7.36 13.26 -1.12
CA ASP A 149 6.84 12.43 -0.02
C ASP A 149 5.49 11.78 -0.37
N ALA A 150 4.59 12.51 -1.04
CA ALA A 150 3.28 12.02 -1.47
C ALA A 150 3.30 10.87 -2.51
N LEU A 151 4.46 10.54 -3.10
CA LEU A 151 4.63 9.48 -4.09
C LEU A 151 5.25 8.21 -3.51
N VAL A 152 5.62 8.20 -2.23
CA VAL A 152 6.31 7.07 -1.59
C VAL A 152 5.75 6.87 -0.18
N LEU A 153 5.37 5.64 0.14
CA LEU A 153 5.04 5.23 1.50
C LEU A 153 6.27 4.57 2.11
N THR A 154 6.87 5.24 3.09
CA THR A 154 8.08 4.72 3.74
C THR A 154 7.76 3.50 4.63
N LYS A 155 8.80 2.77 5.05
CA LYS A 155 8.64 1.70 6.06
C LYS A 155 7.90 2.17 7.31
N LYS A 156 8.22 3.35 7.83
CA LYS A 156 7.61 3.90 9.06
C LYS A 156 6.12 4.14 8.86
N GLU A 157 5.72 4.64 7.70
CA GLU A 157 4.31 4.91 7.39
C GLU A 157 3.56 3.62 7.09
N THR A 158 4.17 2.70 6.36
CA THR A 158 3.65 1.35 6.14
C THR A 158 3.35 0.65 7.48
N ALA A 159 4.24 0.77 8.46
CA ALA A 159 4.03 0.23 9.80
C ALA A 159 2.82 0.88 10.52
N LYS A 160 2.65 2.21 10.41
CA LYS A 160 1.48 2.91 10.96
C LYS A 160 0.18 2.44 10.31
N VAL A 161 0.16 2.28 8.98
CA VAL A 161 -1.00 1.78 8.22
C VAL A 161 -1.37 0.37 8.67
N ILE A 162 -0.39 -0.54 8.74
CA ILE A 162 -0.61 -1.94 9.16
C ILE A 162 -1.13 -2.02 10.60
N ALA A 163 -0.55 -1.23 11.51
CA ALA A 163 -0.98 -1.19 12.90
C ALA A 163 -2.43 -0.72 13.04
N ALA A 164 -2.81 0.35 12.32
CA ALA A 164 -4.17 0.86 12.31
C ALA A 164 -5.17 -0.14 11.70
N THR A 165 -4.85 -0.73 10.54
CA THR A 165 -5.69 -1.76 9.91
C THR A 165 -5.91 -2.95 10.85
N THR A 166 -4.87 -3.37 11.58
CA THR A 166 -4.97 -4.45 12.58
C THR A 166 -5.91 -4.06 13.71
N ALA A 167 -5.79 -2.85 14.25
CA ALA A 167 -6.65 -2.35 15.32
C ALA A 167 -8.12 -2.24 14.88
N TYR A 168 -8.38 -1.71 13.68
CA TYR A 168 -9.72 -1.65 13.11
C TYR A 168 -10.32 -3.05 12.92
N ASN A 169 -9.55 -3.99 12.38
CA ASN A 169 -10.01 -5.37 12.15
C ASN A 169 -10.35 -6.09 13.45
N ALA A 170 -9.57 -5.87 14.52
CA ALA A 170 -9.88 -6.39 15.85
C ALA A 170 -11.20 -5.81 16.40
N ALA A 171 -11.42 -4.51 16.23
CA ALA A 171 -12.67 -3.87 16.65
C ALA A 171 -13.89 -4.39 15.85
N ILE A 172 -13.75 -4.51 14.53
CA ILE A 172 -14.80 -5.05 13.64
C ILE A 172 -15.16 -6.48 14.03
N ALA A 173 -14.16 -7.35 14.25
CA ALA A 173 -14.40 -8.73 14.66
C ALA A 173 -15.11 -8.82 16.02
N LYS A 174 -14.72 -7.99 17.00
CA LYS A 174 -15.38 -7.90 18.30
C LYS A 174 -16.85 -7.47 18.16
N LEU A 175 -17.12 -6.45 17.35
CA LEU A 175 -18.49 -5.98 17.10
C LEU A 175 -19.31 -7.02 16.34
N ALA A 176 -18.74 -7.71 15.36
CA ALA A 176 -19.41 -8.81 14.67
C ALA A 176 -19.87 -9.89 15.66
N GLY A 177 -19.01 -10.31 16.58
CA GLY A 177 -19.37 -11.26 17.64
C GLY A 177 -20.44 -10.72 18.59
N ALA A 178 -20.31 -9.48 19.06
CA ALA A 178 -21.24 -8.87 20.03
C ALA A 178 -22.65 -8.67 19.45
N TYR A 179 -22.77 -8.41 18.15
CA TYR A 179 -24.05 -8.20 17.46
C TYR A 179 -24.55 -9.46 16.72
N GLY A 180 -23.81 -10.58 16.78
CA GLY A 180 -24.17 -11.82 16.10
C GLY A 180 -24.20 -11.70 14.57
N LEU A 181 -23.30 -10.89 13.99
CA LEU A 181 -23.23 -10.63 12.56
C LEU A 181 -22.35 -11.66 11.84
N ALA A 182 -22.68 -11.94 10.59
CA ALA A 182 -21.76 -12.65 9.70
C ALA A 182 -20.50 -11.78 9.48
N LEU A 183 -19.31 -12.38 9.60
CA LEU A 183 -18.04 -11.69 9.38
C LEU A 183 -17.40 -12.14 8.07
N VAL A 184 -17.09 -11.19 7.19
CA VAL A 184 -16.28 -11.40 5.99
C VAL A 184 -14.84 -11.02 6.28
N ASP A 185 -13.91 -11.96 6.11
CA ASP A 185 -12.48 -11.74 6.31
C ASP A 185 -11.80 -11.30 5.00
N ALA A 186 -11.98 -10.03 4.63
CA ALA A 186 -11.35 -9.42 3.47
C ALA A 186 -9.81 -9.38 3.61
N ASN A 187 -9.28 -9.29 4.83
CA ASN A 187 -7.85 -9.34 5.09
C ASN A 187 -7.23 -10.67 4.63
N LYS A 188 -7.81 -11.79 5.08
CA LYS A 188 -7.43 -13.11 4.60
C LYS A 188 -7.61 -13.24 3.09
N LYS A 189 -8.71 -12.72 2.54
CA LYS A 189 -8.94 -12.80 1.09
C LYS A 189 -7.90 -12.06 0.27
N MET A 190 -7.40 -10.93 0.78
CA MET A 190 -6.31 -10.17 0.16
C MET A 190 -4.98 -10.95 0.18
N VAL A 191 -4.73 -11.76 1.21
CA VAL A 191 -3.56 -12.66 1.27
C VAL A 191 -3.68 -13.75 0.20
N GLU A 192 -4.85 -14.38 0.07
CA GLU A 192 -5.11 -15.38 -0.99
C GLU A 192 -4.92 -14.79 -2.39
N LEU A 193 -5.42 -13.58 -2.62
CA LEU A 193 -5.32 -12.90 -3.92
C LEU A 193 -3.87 -12.51 -4.28
N ASN A 194 -3.03 -12.21 -3.28
CA ASN A 194 -1.61 -11.90 -3.48
C ASN A 194 -0.74 -13.16 -3.63
N ALA A 195 -1.23 -14.33 -3.25
CA ALA A 195 -0.48 -15.56 -3.43
C ALA A 195 -0.24 -15.85 -4.92
N LYS A 196 0.86 -16.53 -5.26
CA LYS A 196 1.16 -16.93 -6.64
C LYS A 196 0.01 -17.71 -7.29
N GLY A 197 -0.70 -18.52 -6.50
CA GLY A 197 -1.87 -19.28 -6.94
C GLY A 197 -3.13 -18.42 -7.14
N GLY A 198 -3.20 -17.25 -6.52
CA GLY A 198 -4.36 -16.36 -6.57
C GLY A 198 -5.65 -17.01 -6.07
N ILE A 199 -6.78 -16.43 -6.49
CA ILE A 199 -8.10 -17.00 -6.30
C ILE A 199 -8.55 -17.62 -7.62
N GLN A 200 -8.93 -18.90 -7.58
CA GLN A 200 -9.50 -19.62 -8.72
C GLN A 200 -11.03 -19.51 -8.68
N TYR A 201 -11.65 -19.09 -9.78
CA TYR A 201 -13.09 -19.05 -9.94
C TYR A 201 -13.49 -19.58 -11.32
N ASP A 202 -14.20 -20.71 -11.35
CA ASP A 202 -14.64 -21.39 -12.58
C ASP A 202 -13.53 -21.51 -13.65
N GLY A 203 -12.34 -21.95 -13.22
CA GLY A 203 -11.17 -22.14 -14.10
C GLY A 203 -10.38 -20.86 -14.43
N VAL A 204 -10.82 -19.68 -13.98
CA VAL A 204 -10.10 -18.41 -14.18
C VAL A 204 -9.35 -18.03 -12.91
N ARG A 205 -8.07 -17.67 -13.06
CA ARG A 205 -7.20 -17.23 -11.97
C ARG A 205 -7.20 -15.72 -11.82
N TYR A 206 -7.47 -15.25 -10.61
CA TYR A 206 -7.45 -13.86 -10.22
C TYR A 206 -6.29 -13.57 -9.27
N THR A 207 -5.57 -12.48 -9.52
CA THR A 207 -4.42 -12.03 -8.70
C THR A 207 -4.40 -10.51 -8.57
N THR A 208 -3.49 -10.00 -7.74
CA THR A 208 -3.16 -8.57 -7.64
C THR A 208 -2.24 -8.07 -8.74
N THR A 209 -1.86 -8.87 -9.73
CA THR A 209 -1.00 -8.38 -10.81
C THR A 209 -1.70 -7.24 -11.54
N PHE A 210 -1.04 -6.08 -11.60
CA PHE A 210 -1.61 -4.89 -12.23
C PHE A 210 -1.95 -5.16 -13.71
N VAL A 211 -3.12 -4.68 -14.15
CA VAL A 211 -3.70 -4.86 -15.49
C VAL A 211 -4.10 -6.30 -15.83
N THR A 212 -3.24 -7.29 -15.59
CA THR A 212 -3.44 -8.68 -16.09
C THR A 212 -3.97 -9.65 -15.04
N GLY A 213 -3.99 -9.27 -13.76
CA GLY A 213 -4.49 -10.10 -12.67
C GLY A 213 -6.01 -10.19 -12.57
N GLY A 214 -6.73 -9.32 -13.28
CA GLY A 214 -8.19 -9.37 -13.44
C GLY A 214 -9.02 -8.89 -12.24
N ALA A 215 -8.44 -8.81 -11.03
CA ALA A 215 -9.18 -8.42 -9.82
C ALA A 215 -9.28 -6.90 -9.63
N PHE A 216 -8.24 -6.14 -10.00
CA PHE A 216 -8.16 -4.69 -9.79
C PHE A 216 -8.27 -3.89 -11.09
N SER A 217 -8.79 -2.67 -10.95
CA SER A 217 -8.90 -1.67 -12.02
C SER A 217 -7.54 -1.00 -12.32
N LEU A 218 -7.51 -0.10 -13.30
CA LEU A 218 -6.32 0.64 -13.71
C LEU A 218 -5.82 1.65 -12.67
N ASP A 219 -6.62 1.99 -11.66
CA ASP A 219 -6.14 2.79 -10.53
C ASP A 219 -5.33 1.98 -9.51
N GLY A 220 -5.35 0.64 -9.60
CA GLY A 220 -4.68 -0.25 -8.67
C GLY A 220 -5.27 -0.26 -7.24
N VAL A 221 -6.45 0.33 -7.04
CA VAL A 221 -7.13 0.42 -5.75
C VAL A 221 -8.51 -0.24 -5.80
N HIS A 222 -9.35 0.17 -6.76
CA HIS A 222 -10.70 -0.37 -6.86
C HIS A 222 -10.69 -1.70 -7.61
N LEU A 223 -11.64 -2.55 -7.25
CA LEU A 223 -11.83 -3.83 -7.93
C LEU A 223 -12.48 -3.63 -9.30
N THR A 224 -12.25 -4.58 -10.21
CA THR A 224 -13.06 -4.71 -11.43
C THR A 224 -14.44 -5.24 -11.08
N GLY A 225 -15.38 -5.29 -12.05
CA GLY A 225 -16.65 -5.98 -11.85
C GLY A 225 -16.46 -7.44 -11.43
N ARG A 226 -15.46 -8.13 -12.00
CA ARG A 226 -15.07 -9.50 -11.60
C ARG A 226 -14.57 -9.56 -10.17
N GLY A 227 -13.71 -8.62 -9.77
CA GLY A 227 -13.22 -8.52 -8.39
C GLY A 227 -14.35 -8.28 -7.39
N TYR A 228 -15.28 -7.36 -7.69
CA TYR A 228 -16.46 -7.12 -6.86
C TYR A 228 -17.37 -8.35 -6.78
N ALA A 229 -17.54 -9.11 -7.87
CA ALA A 229 -18.30 -10.35 -7.85
C ALA A 229 -17.66 -11.42 -6.94
N ILE A 230 -16.32 -11.52 -6.92
CA ILE A 230 -15.60 -12.40 -5.99
C ILE A 230 -15.88 -11.98 -4.54
N ILE A 231 -15.79 -10.68 -4.23
CA ILE A 231 -16.09 -10.19 -2.88
C ILE A 231 -17.57 -10.40 -2.51
N ALA A 232 -18.50 -10.14 -3.42
CA ALA A 232 -19.93 -10.41 -3.20
C ALA A 232 -20.18 -11.89 -2.84
N ASN A 233 -19.49 -12.81 -3.50
CA ASN A 233 -19.54 -14.23 -3.16
C ASN A 233 -18.98 -14.53 -1.76
N GLU A 234 -17.98 -13.81 -1.27
CA GLU A 234 -17.52 -13.96 0.12
C GLU A 234 -18.55 -13.44 1.14
N PHE A 235 -19.27 -12.36 0.83
CA PHE A 235 -20.42 -11.92 1.63
C PHE A 235 -21.54 -12.96 1.64
N ILE A 236 -21.90 -13.50 0.47
CA ILE A 236 -22.92 -14.55 0.34
C ILE A 236 -22.53 -15.80 1.15
N LYS A 237 -21.26 -16.24 1.08
CA LYS A 237 -20.75 -17.34 1.89
C LYS A 237 -20.88 -17.07 3.39
N ALA A 238 -20.46 -15.89 3.85
CA ALA A 238 -20.55 -15.54 5.27
C ALA A 238 -22.00 -15.53 5.77
N ILE A 239 -22.93 -14.96 4.98
CA ILE A 239 -24.36 -14.94 5.28
C ILE A 239 -24.92 -16.37 5.35
N ASN A 240 -24.69 -17.18 4.33
CA ASN A 240 -25.21 -18.55 4.26
C ASN A 240 -24.69 -19.39 5.43
N ASN A 241 -23.41 -19.28 5.78
CA ASN A 241 -22.81 -19.99 6.90
C ASN A 241 -23.36 -19.55 8.26
N THR A 242 -23.60 -18.24 8.45
CA THR A 242 -24.03 -17.70 9.75
C THR A 242 -25.52 -17.92 10.00
N TYR A 243 -26.34 -17.83 8.95
CA TYR A 243 -27.80 -17.81 9.08
C TYR A 243 -28.51 -19.02 8.47
N GLY A 244 -27.77 -20.01 7.95
CA GLY A 244 -28.34 -21.17 7.26
C GLY A 244 -29.12 -20.80 6.00
N SER A 245 -28.76 -19.67 5.38
CA SER A 245 -29.43 -19.18 4.15
C SER A 245 -28.89 -19.91 2.91
N THR A 246 -29.62 -19.79 1.80
CA THR A 246 -29.29 -20.44 0.52
C THR A 246 -29.13 -19.41 -0.61
N LEU A 247 -28.57 -18.25 -0.30
CA LEU A 247 -28.35 -17.20 -1.30
C LEU A 247 -27.44 -17.72 -2.42
N PRO A 248 -27.86 -17.58 -3.69
CA PRO A 248 -27.06 -18.06 -4.82
C PRO A 248 -25.82 -17.17 -5.01
N MET A 249 -24.69 -17.81 -5.35
CA MET A 249 -23.47 -17.09 -5.75
C MET A 249 -23.61 -16.58 -7.19
N VAL A 250 -22.89 -15.50 -7.50
CA VAL A 250 -22.81 -14.93 -8.85
C VAL A 250 -21.59 -15.47 -9.58
N ASN A 251 -21.68 -15.68 -10.90
CA ASN A 251 -20.51 -16.07 -11.68
C ASN A 251 -19.60 -14.85 -11.93
N ALA A 252 -18.44 -14.81 -11.27
CA ALA A 252 -17.51 -13.69 -11.40
C ALA A 252 -17.05 -13.44 -12.84
N ASN A 253 -16.97 -14.48 -13.68
CA ASN A 253 -16.51 -14.36 -15.07
C ASN A 253 -17.50 -13.63 -15.98
N GLN A 254 -18.76 -13.45 -15.56
CA GLN A 254 -19.79 -12.71 -16.31
C GLN A 254 -19.68 -11.19 -16.14
N TYR A 255 -18.82 -10.70 -15.25
CA TYR A 255 -18.67 -9.27 -14.97
C TYR A 255 -17.47 -8.68 -15.73
N SER A 256 -17.48 -7.35 -15.85
CA SER A 256 -16.45 -6.59 -16.56
C SER A 256 -15.08 -6.67 -15.88
N GLY A 257 -14.04 -6.87 -16.70
CA GLY A 257 -12.65 -6.75 -16.30
C GLY A 257 -12.02 -5.46 -16.85
N VAL A 258 -10.69 -5.38 -16.83
CA VAL A 258 -9.95 -4.38 -17.59
C VAL A 258 -10.10 -4.70 -19.09
N THR A 259 -10.56 -3.72 -19.86
CA THR A 259 -10.60 -3.83 -21.34
C THR A 259 -9.22 -3.55 -21.90
N PHE A 260 -8.68 -4.48 -22.67
CA PHE A 260 -7.43 -4.29 -23.41
C PHE A 260 -7.74 -3.61 -24.76
N PRO A 261 -6.90 -2.67 -25.20
CA PRO A 261 -6.94 -2.15 -26.57
C PRO A 261 -6.57 -3.23 -27.60
#